data_AF-A0A3R7M5Z0-F1
#
_entry.id   AF-A0A3R7M5Z0-F1
#
_cell.length_a   1.000
_cell.length_b   1.000
_cell.length_c   1.000
_cell.angle_alpha   90.00
_cell.angle_beta   90.00
_cell.angle_gamma   90.00
#
_symmetry.space_group_name_H-M   'P 1'
#
loop_
_entity.id
_entity.type
_entity.pdbx_description
1 polymer ?
#
loop_
_entity_poly.entity_id
_entity_poly.type
_entity_poly.pdbx_seq_one_letter_code
_entity_poly.pdbx_strand_id
1 'polypeptide(L)'
;MSCRDASIEEADAEVLRLISAKVDSLLMLSETDAELRNYALKFKLEQAVDQTAFQAKREEGEEMLHLQRVLRRMADLALHVAPHILRRTRRHRSSRCPVGNDDAAAAAAGSTPAEGTASDSIPRNSSVEDVCDGSEAWLETGAHLSHSSVELLCLILVCHPRLVKALQMYLLECDVLAYVADALSIPCEHEIAFFQEGYRTEHVRLMANLTLDNREACSAIVGTPALLSAILTSTRVDEENPGMVEWAEFCIRNLCCCTSEAREKIRRMLPVSISGESRELLAGRADCQLTQEGKLVLTQPCTTKTK
;
A
#
# COMPACT_ATOMS: atom_id res chain seq x y z
N MET A 1 -0.72 11.82 -39.19
CA MET A 1 0.33 11.08 -38.45
C MET A 1 -0.13 9.65 -38.35
N SER A 2 0.65 8.70 -38.88
CA SER A 2 0.26 7.30 -39.02
C SER A 2 0.10 6.66 -37.64
N CYS A 3 -1.11 6.21 -37.32
CA CYS A 3 -1.41 5.42 -36.13
C CYS A 3 -0.85 4.02 -36.39
N ARG A 4 0.40 3.77 -35.97
CA ARG A 4 0.89 2.40 -35.85
C ARG A 4 0.04 1.72 -34.79
N ASP A 5 -0.57 0.58 -35.14
CA ASP A 5 -1.24 -0.28 -34.19
C ASP A 5 -0.26 -0.62 -33.06
N ALA A 6 -0.72 -0.50 -31.82
CA ALA A 6 0.10 -0.78 -30.64
C ALA A 6 0.48 -2.27 -30.62
N SER A 7 1.77 -2.56 -30.55
CA SER A 7 2.29 -3.93 -30.48
C SER A 7 2.53 -4.34 -29.04
N ILE A 8 2.23 -5.60 -28.70
CA ILE A 8 2.63 -6.22 -27.41
C ILE A 8 4.14 -6.13 -27.19
N GLU A 9 4.93 -6.09 -28.27
CA GLU A 9 6.40 -6.03 -28.20
C GLU A 9 6.92 -4.76 -27.50
N GLU A 10 6.08 -3.73 -27.31
CA GLU A 10 6.40 -2.55 -26.50
C GLU A 10 6.32 -2.81 -24.98
N ALA A 11 5.87 -3.99 -24.55
CA ALA A 11 5.86 -4.37 -23.14
C ALA A 11 7.28 -4.54 -22.59
N ASP A 12 7.49 -4.08 -21.37
CA ASP A 12 8.76 -4.32 -20.67
C ASP A 12 8.83 -5.79 -20.21
N ALA A 13 9.69 -6.57 -20.86
CA ALA A 13 9.83 -8.00 -20.60
C ALA A 13 10.30 -8.30 -19.17
N GLU A 14 11.13 -7.44 -18.57
CA GLU A 14 11.59 -7.63 -17.20
C GLU A 14 10.45 -7.34 -16.21
N VAL A 15 9.68 -6.29 -16.47
CA VAL A 15 8.48 -5.99 -15.66
C VAL A 15 7.47 -7.13 -15.76
N LEU A 16 7.21 -7.69 -16.95
CA LEU A 16 6.32 -8.84 -17.12
C LEU A 16 6.80 -10.09 -16.37
N ARG A 17 8.11 -10.33 -16.34
CA ARG A 17 8.72 -11.42 -15.56
C ARG A 17 8.51 -11.22 -14.07
N LEU A 18 8.70 -9.99 -13.57
CA LEU A 18 8.45 -9.64 -12.17
C LEU A 18 6.97 -9.78 -11.80
N ILE A 19 6.06 -9.31 -12.66
CA ILE A 19 4.61 -9.49 -12.49
C ILE A 19 4.27 -10.97 -12.33
N SER A 20 4.80 -11.82 -13.21
CA SER A 20 4.55 -13.27 -13.18
C SER A 20 5.01 -13.89 -11.85
N ALA A 21 6.24 -13.58 -11.42
CA ALA A 21 6.79 -14.09 -10.16
C ALA A 21 5.98 -13.64 -8.93
N LYS A 22 5.48 -12.40 -8.93
CA LYS A 22 4.64 -11.89 -7.83
C LYS A 22 3.28 -12.56 -7.81
N VAL A 23 2.64 -12.74 -8.97
CA VAL A 23 1.36 -13.45 -9.07
C VAL A 23 1.49 -14.89 -8.57
N ASP A 24 2.54 -15.61 -8.96
CA ASP A 24 2.79 -16.98 -8.48
C ASP A 24 2.96 -17.01 -6.96
N SER A 25 3.69 -16.05 -6.39
CA SER A 25 3.86 -15.91 -4.94
C SER A 25 2.53 -15.64 -4.22
N LEU A 26 1.70 -14.74 -4.77
CA LEU A 26 0.37 -14.44 -4.23
C LEU A 26 -0.52 -15.69 -4.26
N LEU A 27 -0.54 -16.42 -5.38
CA LEU A 27 -1.38 -17.61 -5.54
C LEU A 27 -0.97 -18.75 -4.62
N MET A 28 0.33 -19.03 -4.50
CA MET A 28 0.85 -20.10 -3.64
C MET A 28 0.47 -19.88 -2.18
N LEU A 29 0.69 -18.68 -1.67
CA LEU A 29 0.49 -18.41 -0.24
C LEU A 29 -0.98 -18.13 0.10
N SER A 30 -1.78 -17.69 -0.88
CA SER A 30 -3.23 -17.55 -0.70
C SER A 30 -3.93 -18.87 -0.42
N GLU A 31 -3.35 -20.03 -0.77
CA GLU A 31 -3.94 -21.34 -0.49
C GLU A 31 -4.00 -21.68 1.01
N THR A 32 -3.22 -20.98 1.83
CA THR A 32 -3.12 -21.21 3.29
C THR A 32 -4.23 -20.51 4.09
N ASP A 33 -4.96 -19.57 3.48
CA ASP A 33 -6.06 -18.83 4.10
C ASP A 33 -7.38 -19.11 3.37
N ALA A 34 -8.47 -19.34 4.10
CA ALA A 34 -9.74 -19.74 3.48
C ALA A 34 -10.37 -18.65 2.60
N GLU A 35 -10.26 -17.37 2.98
CA GLU A 35 -10.77 -16.25 2.18
C GLU A 35 -9.85 -15.99 0.98
N LEU A 36 -8.53 -15.95 1.18
CA LEU A 36 -7.57 -15.74 0.10
C LEU A 36 -7.61 -16.86 -0.93
N ARG A 37 -7.83 -18.11 -0.49
CA ARG A 37 -7.97 -19.27 -1.37
C ARG A 37 -9.16 -19.10 -2.31
N ASN A 38 -10.26 -18.50 -1.87
CA ASN A 38 -11.40 -18.24 -2.75
C ASN A 38 -11.04 -17.23 -3.85
N TYR A 39 -10.28 -16.19 -3.51
CA TYR A 39 -9.78 -15.23 -4.50
C TYR A 39 -8.80 -15.87 -5.48
N ALA A 40 -7.88 -16.71 -5.00
CA ALA A 40 -6.94 -17.44 -5.84
C ALA A 40 -7.65 -18.44 -6.78
N LEU A 41 -8.67 -19.16 -6.30
CA LEU A 41 -9.47 -20.08 -7.12
C LEU A 41 -10.25 -19.32 -8.20
N LYS A 42 -10.87 -18.19 -7.84
CA LYS A 42 -11.55 -17.32 -8.81
C LYS A 42 -10.59 -16.85 -9.90
N PHE A 43 -9.41 -16.34 -9.51
CA PHE A 43 -8.37 -15.92 -10.44
C PHE A 43 -7.95 -17.06 -11.38
N LYS A 44 -7.62 -18.24 -10.84
CA LYS A 44 -7.19 -19.40 -11.64
C LYS A 44 -8.28 -19.84 -12.63
N LEU A 45 -9.55 -19.83 -12.22
CA LEU A 45 -10.68 -20.17 -13.08
C LEU A 45 -10.84 -19.15 -14.22
N GLU A 46 -10.88 -17.86 -13.91
CA GLU A 46 -11.04 -16.79 -14.90
C GLU A 46 -9.85 -16.77 -15.88
N GLN A 47 -8.64 -16.99 -15.38
CA GLN A 47 -7.43 -17.09 -16.20
C GLN A 47 -7.52 -18.29 -17.17
N ALA A 48 -7.92 -19.47 -16.69
CA ALA A 48 -8.05 -20.66 -17.53
C ALA A 48 -9.12 -20.49 -18.62
N VAL A 49 -10.26 -19.90 -18.28
CA VAL A 49 -11.35 -19.62 -19.23
C VAL A 49 -10.90 -18.64 -20.31
N ASP A 50 -10.28 -17.52 -19.91
CA ASP A 50 -9.83 -16.49 -20.84
C ASP A 50 -8.68 -16.98 -21.73
N GLN A 51 -7.73 -17.74 -21.17
CA GLN A 51 -6.65 -18.35 -21.95
C GLN A 51 -7.19 -19.34 -22.99
N THR A 52 -8.17 -20.17 -22.62
CA THR A 52 -8.81 -21.11 -23.55
C THR A 52 -9.57 -20.36 -24.65
N ALA A 53 -10.30 -19.31 -24.29
CA ALA A 53 -11.03 -18.48 -25.26
C ALA A 53 -10.08 -17.78 -26.24
N PHE A 54 -8.99 -17.21 -25.73
CA PHE A 54 -7.98 -16.54 -26.55
C PHE A 54 -7.28 -17.51 -27.51
N GLN A 55 -6.95 -18.72 -27.07
CA GLN A 55 -6.36 -19.74 -27.94
C GLN A 55 -7.34 -20.27 -29.00
N ALA A 56 -8.63 -20.36 -28.68
CA ALA A 56 -9.64 -20.89 -29.59
C ALA A 56 -10.07 -19.90 -30.70
N LYS A 57 -9.97 -18.59 -30.45
CA LYS A 57 -10.40 -17.53 -31.36
C LYS A 57 -9.40 -16.37 -31.44
N ARG A 58 -8.11 -16.67 -31.63
CA ARG A 58 -7.10 -15.62 -31.75
C ARG A 58 -7.31 -14.83 -33.05
N GLU A 59 -7.83 -13.62 -32.94
CA GLU A 59 -7.84 -12.63 -34.03
C GLU A 59 -6.60 -11.73 -33.96
N GLU A 60 -6.06 -11.32 -35.11
CA GLU A 60 -4.95 -10.36 -35.17
C GLU A 60 -5.40 -9.03 -34.55
N GLY A 61 -4.64 -8.54 -33.57
CA GLY A 61 -4.92 -7.28 -32.85
C GLY A 61 -5.65 -7.44 -31.51
N GLU A 62 -6.19 -8.62 -31.15
CA GLU A 62 -6.82 -8.84 -29.84
C GLU A 62 -5.83 -9.01 -28.68
N GLU A 63 -4.57 -9.21 -29.03
CA GLU A 63 -3.42 -9.37 -28.15
C GLU A 63 -3.35 -8.31 -27.04
N MET A 64 -3.44 -7.03 -27.42
CA MET A 64 -3.41 -5.92 -26.46
C MET A 64 -4.60 -5.93 -25.50
N LEU A 65 -5.79 -6.30 -25.99
CA LEU A 65 -6.99 -6.43 -25.16
C LEU A 65 -6.87 -7.61 -24.20
N HIS A 66 -6.31 -8.72 -24.66
CA HIS A 66 -6.05 -9.88 -23.80
C HIS A 66 -5.05 -9.53 -22.70
N LEU A 67 -3.92 -8.89 -23.03
CA LEU A 67 -2.95 -8.42 -22.04
C LEU A 67 -3.60 -7.49 -21.01
N GLN A 68 -4.42 -6.53 -21.46
CA GLN A 68 -5.14 -5.63 -20.55
C GLN A 68 -6.09 -6.40 -19.61
N ARG A 69 -6.82 -7.42 -20.09
CA ARG A 69 -7.71 -8.25 -19.24
C ARG A 69 -6.91 -9.05 -18.22
N VAL A 70 -5.79 -9.64 -18.63
CA VAL A 70 -4.89 -10.39 -17.73
C VAL A 70 -4.38 -9.48 -16.61
N LEU A 71 -3.88 -8.29 -16.95
CA LEU A 71 -3.37 -7.32 -15.99
C LEU A 71 -4.46 -6.83 -15.01
N ARG A 72 -5.70 -6.63 -15.50
CA ARG A 72 -6.84 -6.29 -14.64
C ARG A 72 -7.16 -7.39 -13.63
N ARG A 73 -7.16 -8.66 -14.05
CA ARG A 73 -7.36 -9.79 -13.12
C ARG A 73 -6.24 -9.89 -12.09
N MET A 74 -4.99 -9.63 -12.48
CA MET A 74 -3.86 -9.60 -11.55
C MET A 74 -3.99 -8.46 -10.54
N ALA A 75 -4.45 -7.29 -10.99
CA ALA A 75 -4.78 -6.17 -10.12
C ALA A 75 -5.91 -6.51 -9.14
N ASP A 76 -6.96 -7.19 -9.60
CA ASP A 76 -8.04 -7.64 -8.72
C ASP A 76 -7.49 -8.57 -7.65
N LEU A 77 -6.68 -9.57 -8.00
CA LEU A 77 -6.07 -10.46 -7.02
C LEU A 77 -5.30 -9.68 -5.94
N ALA A 78 -4.46 -8.73 -6.35
CA ALA A 78 -3.71 -7.86 -5.43
C ALA A 78 -4.64 -7.02 -4.53
N LEU A 79 -5.69 -6.42 -5.10
CA LEU A 79 -6.67 -5.61 -4.37
C LEU A 79 -7.62 -6.42 -3.48
N HIS A 80 -7.68 -7.73 -3.62
CA HIS A 80 -8.37 -8.58 -2.64
C HIS A 80 -7.43 -9.00 -1.52
N VAL A 81 -6.18 -9.37 -1.85
CA VAL A 81 -5.18 -9.84 -0.90
C VAL A 81 -4.75 -8.73 0.06
N ALA A 82 -4.29 -7.58 -0.45
CA ALA A 82 -3.68 -6.55 0.37
C ALA A 82 -4.64 -5.96 1.44
N PRO A 83 -5.90 -5.59 1.10
CA PRO A 83 -6.84 -5.12 2.11
C PRO A 83 -7.32 -6.22 3.05
N HIS A 84 -7.36 -7.49 2.63
CA HIS A 84 -7.68 -8.60 3.53
C HIS A 84 -6.61 -8.74 4.63
N ILE A 85 -5.33 -8.77 4.24
CA ILE A 85 -4.22 -8.83 5.20
C ILE A 85 -4.26 -7.64 6.15
N LEU A 86 -4.36 -6.41 5.62
CA LEU A 86 -4.39 -5.20 6.43
C LEU A 86 -5.53 -5.21 7.46
N ARG A 87 -6.73 -5.67 7.07
CA ARG A 87 -7.85 -5.80 8.01
C ARG A 87 -7.55 -6.81 9.11
N ARG A 88 -6.85 -7.90 8.78
CA ARG A 88 -6.55 -8.95 9.75
C ARG A 88 -5.45 -8.55 10.73
N THR A 89 -4.38 -7.91 10.27
CA THR A 89 -3.31 -7.38 11.15
C THR A 89 -3.86 -6.33 12.12
N ARG A 90 -4.75 -5.45 11.64
CA ARG A 90 -5.50 -4.49 12.49
C ARG A 90 -6.28 -5.22 13.60
N ARG A 91 -7.06 -6.24 13.26
CA ARG A 91 -7.84 -7.02 14.23
C ARG A 91 -6.95 -7.72 15.26
N HIS A 92 -5.82 -8.28 14.81
CA HIS A 92 -4.86 -8.95 15.69
C HIS A 92 -4.21 -7.98 16.69
N ARG A 93 -3.86 -6.76 16.26
CA ARG A 93 -3.37 -5.73 17.18
C ARG A 93 -4.43 -5.35 18.22
N SER A 94 -5.68 -5.17 17.80
CA SER A 94 -6.78 -4.82 18.71
C SER A 94 -7.09 -5.92 19.74
N SER A 95 -6.88 -7.20 19.40
CA SER A 95 -7.08 -8.29 20.36
C SER A 95 -5.95 -8.44 21.37
N ARG A 96 -4.71 -8.06 21.02
CA ARG A 96 -3.56 -8.06 21.94
C ARG A 96 -3.49 -6.83 22.84
N CYS A 97 -4.02 -5.70 22.38
CA CYS A 97 -4.13 -4.48 23.17
C CYS A 97 -5.62 -4.14 23.41
N PRO A 98 -6.33 -4.85 24.30
CA PRO A 98 -7.62 -4.37 24.78
C PRO A 98 -7.35 -3.06 25.53
N VAL A 99 -7.72 -1.94 24.91
CA VAL A 99 -7.69 -0.64 25.58
C VAL A 99 -8.52 -0.79 26.85
N GLY A 100 -7.87 -0.67 28.00
CA GLY A 100 -8.53 -0.71 29.30
C GLY A 100 -9.58 0.38 29.36
N ASN A 101 -10.84 -0.03 29.47
CA ASN A 101 -11.88 0.86 29.96
C ASN A 101 -11.61 1.09 31.45
N ASP A 102 -11.02 2.23 31.77
CA ASP A 102 -11.30 2.89 33.03
C ASP A 102 -12.78 3.29 33.01
N ASP A 103 -13.61 2.44 33.59
CA ASP A 103 -14.75 2.85 34.41
C ASP A 103 -15.17 1.67 35.30
N ALA A 104 -14.85 1.80 36.58
CA ALA A 104 -15.28 0.88 37.62
C ALA A 104 -16.73 1.18 38.03
N ALA A 105 -17.64 0.21 37.90
CA ALA A 105 -18.73 -0.02 38.85
C ALA A 105 -19.36 -1.43 38.72
N ALA A 106 -18.95 -2.29 39.66
CA ALA A 106 -19.77 -3.23 40.41
C ALA A 106 -20.56 -4.37 39.71
N ALA A 107 -20.03 -5.58 39.94
CA ALA A 107 -20.72 -6.78 40.42
C ALA A 107 -21.66 -7.57 39.49
N ALA A 108 -21.24 -8.77 39.09
CA ALA A 108 -21.78 -10.02 39.66
C ALA A 108 -21.02 -11.27 39.16
N ALA A 109 -20.44 -11.97 40.13
CA ALA A 109 -20.33 -13.42 40.30
C ALA A 109 -20.12 -14.35 39.07
N GLY A 110 -18.88 -14.82 38.90
CA GLY A 110 -18.48 -16.23 39.09
C GLY A 110 -19.11 -17.34 38.24
N SER A 111 -18.29 -17.97 37.40
CA SER A 111 -18.24 -19.45 37.25
C SER A 111 -17.05 -19.89 36.37
N THR A 112 -16.21 -20.75 36.94
CA THR A 112 -15.10 -21.51 36.35
C THR A 112 -15.59 -22.67 35.44
N PRO A 113 -14.70 -23.36 34.68
CA PRO A 113 -14.98 -23.87 33.33
C PRO A 113 -15.53 -25.30 33.31
N ALA A 114 -16.24 -25.65 32.24
CA ALA A 114 -16.66 -27.01 31.96
C ALA A 114 -15.82 -27.62 30.82
N GLU A 115 -15.21 -28.76 31.13
CA GLU A 115 -14.52 -29.68 30.24
C GLU A 115 -15.47 -30.31 29.19
N GLY A 116 -14.90 -30.69 28.04
CA GLY A 116 -15.28 -31.94 27.37
C GLY A 116 -15.98 -31.83 26.02
N THR A 117 -15.19 -31.85 24.94
CA THR A 117 -15.40 -32.82 23.86
C THR A 117 -14.04 -33.14 23.23
N ALA A 118 -13.56 -34.36 23.52
CA ALA A 118 -12.41 -34.96 22.88
C ALA A 118 -12.77 -35.31 21.43
N SER A 119 -11.99 -34.80 20.48
CA SER A 119 -11.82 -35.43 19.17
C SER A 119 -10.35 -35.84 19.10
N ASP A 120 -10.12 -37.14 18.99
CA ASP A 120 -8.82 -37.77 18.78
C ASP A 120 -8.04 -37.05 17.68
N SER A 121 -6.94 -36.39 18.05
CA SER A 121 -5.84 -36.13 17.14
C SER A 121 -4.52 -36.35 17.90
N ILE A 122 -3.75 -37.29 17.36
CA ILE A 122 -2.41 -37.67 17.80
C ILE A 122 -1.56 -36.41 17.94
N PRO A 123 -0.83 -36.19 19.05
CA PRO A 123 0.06 -35.04 19.18
C PRO A 123 1.25 -35.25 18.26
N ARG A 124 1.18 -34.70 17.04
CA ARG A 124 2.34 -34.50 16.19
C ARG A 124 3.11 -33.33 16.76
N ASN A 125 4.12 -33.64 17.57
CA ASN A 125 5.20 -32.70 17.87
C ASN A 125 6.02 -32.49 16.59
N SER A 126 5.51 -31.66 15.68
CA SER A 126 6.26 -31.09 14.56
C SER A 126 6.82 -29.76 15.03
N SER A 127 8.14 -29.61 15.00
CA SER A 127 8.85 -28.37 15.33
C SER A 127 8.81 -27.33 14.20
N VAL A 128 7.87 -27.49 13.26
CA VAL A 128 7.52 -26.50 12.25
C VAL A 128 6.16 -26.00 12.71
N GLU A 129 6.08 -24.74 13.12
CA GLU A 129 4.79 -24.11 13.37
C GLU A 129 3.98 -24.24 12.07
N ASP A 130 2.96 -25.10 12.11
CA ASP A 130 2.01 -25.18 11.01
C ASP A 130 1.49 -23.76 10.79
N VAL A 131 1.54 -23.27 9.54
CA VAL A 131 0.98 -21.97 9.13
C VAL A 131 -0.55 -22.09 9.23
N CYS A 132 -1.03 -22.12 10.47
CA CYS A 132 -2.43 -22.14 10.79
C CYS A 132 -2.95 -20.71 10.72
N ASP A 133 -4.18 -20.61 10.26
CA ASP A 133 -4.93 -19.38 10.10
C ASP A 133 -4.87 -18.51 11.37
N GLY A 134 -4.19 -17.36 11.31
CA GLY A 134 -4.08 -16.41 12.43
C GLY A 134 -2.92 -16.63 13.40
N SER A 135 -2.00 -17.55 13.12
CA SER A 135 -0.70 -17.64 13.80
C SER A 135 0.20 -16.42 13.53
N GLU A 136 1.23 -16.20 14.35
CA GLU A 136 2.23 -15.13 14.09
C GLU A 136 2.96 -15.35 12.77
N ALA A 137 3.38 -16.59 12.48
CA ALA A 137 3.99 -16.96 11.20
C ALA A 137 3.07 -16.69 9.99
N TRP A 138 1.75 -16.86 10.15
CA TRP A 138 0.78 -16.47 9.13
C TRP A 138 0.73 -14.95 8.94
N LEU A 139 0.81 -14.17 10.01
CA LEU A 139 0.77 -12.70 9.94
C LEU A 139 2.00 -12.13 9.25
N GLU A 140 3.18 -12.67 9.53
CA GLU A 140 4.42 -12.30 8.83
C GLU A 140 4.35 -12.64 7.34
N THR A 141 3.90 -13.86 7.01
CA THR A 141 3.69 -14.29 5.62
C THR A 141 2.63 -13.43 4.92
N GLY A 142 1.55 -13.10 5.62
CA GLY A 142 0.49 -12.23 5.15
C GLY A 142 0.99 -10.82 4.88
N ALA A 143 1.81 -10.25 5.74
CA ALA A 143 2.35 -8.92 5.54
C ALA A 143 3.29 -8.84 4.33
N HIS A 144 4.11 -9.87 4.10
CA HIS A 144 4.89 -10.01 2.85
C HIS A 144 3.96 -10.04 1.62
N LEU A 145 2.84 -10.76 1.70
CA LEU A 145 1.84 -10.79 0.64
C LEU A 145 1.20 -9.42 0.39
N SER A 146 0.91 -8.67 1.45
CA SER A 146 0.37 -7.32 1.33
C SER A 146 1.37 -6.40 0.61
N HIS A 147 2.64 -6.43 0.98
CA HIS A 147 3.69 -5.67 0.29
C HIS A 147 3.80 -6.07 -1.18
N SER A 148 3.92 -7.37 -1.45
CA SER A 148 4.02 -7.91 -2.82
C SER A 148 2.80 -7.59 -3.69
N SER A 149 1.62 -7.47 -3.09
CA SER A 149 0.39 -7.07 -3.80
C SER A 149 0.47 -5.62 -4.27
N VAL A 150 0.96 -4.71 -3.43
CA VAL A 150 1.09 -3.29 -3.79
C VAL A 150 2.18 -3.11 -4.84
N GLU A 151 3.30 -3.82 -4.70
CA GLU A 151 4.38 -3.82 -5.68
C GLU A 151 3.90 -4.35 -7.04
N LEU A 152 3.06 -5.39 -7.05
CA LEU A 152 2.41 -5.89 -8.27
C LEU A 152 1.52 -4.81 -8.92
N LEU A 153 0.74 -4.04 -8.14
CA LEU A 153 -0.04 -2.92 -8.68
C LEU A 153 0.87 -1.84 -9.30
N CYS A 154 1.99 -1.52 -8.65
CA CYS A 154 3.00 -0.62 -9.22
C CYS A 154 3.54 -1.11 -10.56
N LEU A 155 3.89 -2.40 -10.65
CA LEU A 155 4.42 -3.02 -11.87
C LEU A 155 3.40 -3.04 -13.01
N ILE A 156 2.13 -3.35 -12.70
CA ILE A 156 1.03 -3.33 -13.68
C ILE A 156 0.89 -1.95 -14.33
N LEU A 157 1.05 -0.87 -13.55
CA LEU A 157 0.93 0.49 -14.08
C LEU A 157 2.08 0.93 -14.98
N VAL A 158 3.21 0.24 -14.97
CA VAL A 158 4.41 0.60 -15.76
C VAL A 158 4.77 -0.42 -16.84
N CYS A 159 4.05 -1.55 -16.92
CA CYS A 159 4.43 -2.66 -17.79
C CYS A 159 4.29 -2.37 -19.30
N HIS A 160 3.39 -1.46 -19.68
CA HIS A 160 3.15 -1.14 -21.09
C HIS A 160 2.64 0.31 -21.26
N PRO A 161 3.32 1.17 -22.05
CA PRO A 161 3.01 2.60 -22.15
C PRO A 161 1.60 2.90 -22.67
N ARG A 162 1.08 2.07 -23.58
CA ARG A 162 -0.29 2.21 -24.12
C ARG A 162 -1.41 1.79 -23.18
N LEU A 163 -1.12 0.98 -22.16
CA LEU A 163 -2.14 0.48 -21.23
C LEU A 163 -2.23 1.31 -19.94
N VAL A 164 -1.18 2.09 -19.62
CA VAL A 164 -1.07 2.88 -18.38
C VAL A 164 -2.37 3.57 -18.02
N LYS A 165 -2.91 4.42 -18.93
CA LYS A 165 -4.13 5.18 -18.64
C LYS A 165 -5.36 4.30 -18.38
N ALA A 166 -5.52 3.23 -19.16
CA ALA A 166 -6.66 2.32 -19.01
C ALA A 166 -6.58 1.47 -17.72
N LEU A 167 -5.36 1.20 -17.24
CA LEU A 167 -5.11 0.49 -15.99
C LEU A 167 -5.22 1.43 -14.78
N GLN A 168 -4.71 2.66 -14.87
CA GLN A 168 -4.91 3.67 -13.83
C GLN A 168 -6.40 3.91 -13.57
N MET A 169 -7.18 4.15 -14.63
CA MET A 169 -8.64 4.35 -14.50
C MET A 169 -9.34 3.12 -13.92
N TYR A 170 -8.95 1.92 -14.33
CA TYR A 170 -9.48 0.69 -13.76
C TYR A 170 -9.20 0.59 -12.25
N LEU A 171 -7.97 0.87 -11.80
CA LEU A 171 -7.66 0.84 -10.38
C LEU A 171 -8.45 1.88 -9.58
N LEU A 172 -8.72 3.07 -10.16
CA LEU A 172 -9.60 4.06 -9.54
C LEU A 172 -11.04 3.54 -9.41
N GLU A 173 -11.56 2.86 -10.44
CA GLU A 173 -12.89 2.21 -10.40
C GLU A 173 -12.97 1.09 -9.34
N CYS A 174 -11.83 0.46 -9.04
CA CYS A 174 -11.70 -0.54 -7.98
C CYS A 174 -11.43 0.06 -6.58
N ASP A 175 -11.63 1.37 -6.38
CA ASP A 175 -11.45 2.07 -5.11
C ASP A 175 -10.04 1.91 -4.49
N VAL A 176 -8.99 1.79 -5.33
CA VAL A 176 -7.60 1.64 -4.84
C VAL A 176 -7.19 2.73 -3.86
N LEU A 177 -7.68 3.97 -4.04
CA LEU A 177 -7.34 5.10 -3.18
C LEU A 177 -7.93 4.97 -1.77
N ALA A 178 -9.08 4.30 -1.62
CA ALA A 178 -9.65 4.03 -0.31
C ALA A 178 -8.76 3.04 0.46
N TYR A 179 -8.31 1.97 -0.21
CA TYR A 179 -7.35 1.04 0.36
C TYR A 179 -6.02 1.73 0.73
N VAL A 180 -5.47 2.58 -0.15
CA VAL A 180 -4.23 3.31 0.14
C VAL A 180 -4.39 4.23 1.35
N ALA A 181 -5.53 4.93 1.46
CA ALA A 181 -5.81 5.78 2.61
C ALA A 181 -5.84 4.97 3.91
N ASP A 182 -6.45 3.79 3.87
CA ASP A 182 -6.44 2.84 4.97
C ASP A 182 -5.00 2.41 5.30
N ALA A 183 -4.24 1.90 4.34
CA ALA A 183 -2.88 1.43 4.57
C ALA A 183 -1.97 2.50 5.19
N LEU A 184 -2.02 3.73 4.68
CA LEU A 184 -1.21 4.85 5.19
C LEU A 184 -1.68 5.39 6.56
N SER A 185 -2.88 5.02 7.01
CA SER A 185 -3.40 5.44 8.32
C SER A 185 -2.97 4.53 9.48
N ILE A 186 -2.29 3.41 9.21
CA ILE A 186 -1.82 2.55 10.31
C ILE A 186 -0.73 3.26 11.13
N PRO A 187 -0.73 3.13 12.47
CA PRO A 187 0.33 3.71 13.29
C PRO A 187 1.70 3.09 12.98
N CYS A 188 2.78 3.86 13.17
CA CYS A 188 4.16 3.42 12.93
C CYS A 188 4.51 2.11 13.67
N GLU A 189 4.09 1.97 14.93
CA GLU A 189 4.27 0.72 15.69
C GLU A 189 3.62 -0.50 15.03
N HIS A 190 2.46 -0.32 14.37
CA HIS A 190 1.78 -1.39 13.66
C HIS A 190 2.53 -1.75 12.37
N GLU A 191 3.05 -0.75 11.67
CA GLU A 191 3.90 -0.95 10.51
C GLU A 191 5.13 -1.77 10.89
N ILE A 192 5.93 -1.31 11.86
CA ILE A 192 7.17 -1.98 12.28
C ILE A 192 6.90 -3.41 12.80
N ALA A 193 5.81 -3.62 13.53
CA ALA A 193 5.53 -4.92 14.14
C ALA A 193 5.08 -6.00 13.14
N PHE A 194 4.57 -5.62 11.96
CA PHE A 194 3.95 -6.58 11.05
C PHE A 194 4.45 -6.47 9.61
N PHE A 195 4.74 -5.27 9.12
CA PHE A 195 5.05 -5.02 7.72
C PHE A 195 6.54 -4.84 7.50
N GLN A 196 6.96 -5.12 6.26
CA GLN A 196 8.36 -4.99 5.85
C GLN A 196 8.75 -3.52 5.68
N GLU A 197 10.05 -3.26 5.81
CA GLU A 197 10.68 -2.00 5.43
C GLU A 197 10.23 -1.57 4.02
N GLY A 198 9.85 -0.30 3.88
CA GLY A 198 9.34 0.24 2.61
C GLY A 198 7.86 -0.02 2.33
N TYR A 199 7.10 -0.59 3.26
CA TYR A 199 5.66 -0.81 3.09
C TYR A 199 4.91 0.47 2.68
N ARG A 200 5.12 1.59 3.38
CA ARG A 200 4.49 2.86 2.99
C ARG A 200 5.11 3.45 1.74
N THR A 201 6.42 3.25 1.50
CA THR A 201 7.07 3.64 0.24
C THR A 201 6.31 3.11 -0.96
N GLU A 202 5.95 1.83 -0.98
CA GLU A 202 5.23 1.23 -2.10
C GLU A 202 3.82 1.80 -2.30
N HIS A 203 3.13 2.21 -1.23
CA HIS A 203 1.83 2.90 -1.35
C HIS A 203 1.97 4.31 -1.92
N VAL A 204 3.02 5.04 -1.52
CA VAL A 204 3.32 6.36 -2.09
C VAL A 204 3.72 6.23 -3.56
N ARG A 205 4.53 5.22 -3.90
CA ARG A 205 4.88 4.88 -5.28
C ARG A 205 3.64 4.55 -6.12
N LEU A 206 2.70 3.78 -5.57
CA LEU A 206 1.44 3.47 -6.25
C LEU A 206 0.64 4.75 -6.56
N MET A 207 0.52 5.68 -5.61
CA MET A 207 -0.11 6.99 -5.85
C MET A 207 0.65 7.80 -6.92
N ALA A 208 1.98 7.78 -6.88
CA ALA A 208 2.82 8.46 -7.86
C ALA A 208 2.58 7.92 -9.28
N ASN A 209 2.47 6.59 -9.42
CA ASN A 209 2.16 5.93 -10.70
C ASN A 209 0.72 6.18 -11.15
N LEU A 210 -0.25 6.20 -10.22
CA LEU A 210 -1.65 6.51 -10.52
C LEU A 210 -1.84 7.94 -11.04
N THR A 211 -1.06 8.90 -10.53
CA THR A 211 -1.17 10.32 -10.88
C THR A 211 -0.43 10.73 -12.14
N LEU A 212 0.45 9.88 -12.68
CA LEU A 212 1.22 10.18 -13.88
C LEU A 212 0.30 10.43 -15.08
N ASP A 213 0.27 11.67 -15.57
CA ASP A 213 -0.59 12.14 -16.67
C ASP A 213 -2.08 11.79 -16.52
N ASN A 214 -2.54 11.67 -15.27
CA ASN A 214 -3.91 11.28 -14.95
C ASN A 214 -4.58 12.33 -14.07
N ARG A 215 -5.44 13.14 -14.69
CA ARG A 215 -6.11 14.26 -14.01
C ARG A 215 -7.13 13.77 -12.98
N GLU A 216 -7.83 12.70 -13.29
CA GLU A 216 -8.86 12.09 -12.46
C GLU A 216 -8.27 11.58 -11.15
N ALA A 217 -7.17 10.81 -11.22
CA ALA A 217 -6.41 10.37 -10.04
C ALA A 217 -5.90 11.57 -9.23
N CYS A 218 -5.33 12.58 -9.90
CA CYS A 218 -4.83 13.78 -9.22
C CYS A 218 -5.94 14.51 -8.45
N SER A 219 -7.08 14.74 -9.09
CA SER A 219 -8.24 15.38 -8.45
C SER A 219 -8.79 14.55 -7.29
N ALA A 220 -8.85 13.22 -7.40
CA ALA A 220 -9.32 12.35 -6.33
C ALA A 220 -8.40 12.41 -5.09
N ILE A 221 -7.08 12.40 -5.30
CA ILE A 221 -6.10 12.52 -4.20
C ILE A 221 -6.17 13.90 -3.56
N VAL A 222 -6.23 14.97 -4.35
CA VAL A 222 -6.33 16.35 -3.85
C VAL A 222 -7.64 16.55 -3.07
N GLY A 223 -8.73 15.94 -3.55
CA GLY A 223 -10.04 15.94 -2.89
C GLY A 223 -10.05 15.20 -1.55
N THR A 224 -9.08 14.32 -1.29
CA THR A 224 -8.99 13.48 -0.08
C THR A 224 -7.93 14.02 0.89
N PRO A 225 -8.30 14.73 1.98
CA PRO A 225 -7.33 15.37 2.85
C PRO A 225 -6.31 14.42 3.48
N ALA A 226 -6.73 13.20 3.83
CA ALA A 226 -5.86 12.19 4.41
C ALA A 226 -4.74 11.78 3.44
N LEU A 227 -5.06 11.51 2.17
CA LEU A 227 -4.08 11.15 1.14
C LEU A 227 -3.14 12.31 0.82
N LEU A 228 -3.69 13.51 0.64
CA LEU A 228 -2.87 14.70 0.39
C LEU A 228 -1.90 14.97 1.55
N SER A 229 -2.36 14.85 2.80
CA SER A 229 -1.50 14.99 3.98
C SER A 229 -0.45 13.89 4.05
N ALA A 230 -0.82 12.64 3.75
CA ALA A 230 0.11 11.52 3.75
C ALA A 230 1.26 11.74 2.74
N ILE A 231 0.94 12.17 1.51
CA ILE A 231 1.95 12.48 0.49
C ILE A 231 2.88 13.62 0.94
N LEU A 232 2.31 14.72 1.46
CA LEU A 232 3.12 15.87 1.88
C LEU A 232 4.02 15.52 3.08
N THR A 233 3.54 14.70 4.01
CA THR A 233 4.34 14.26 5.17
C THR A 233 5.37 13.19 4.83
N SER A 234 5.18 12.44 3.73
CA SER A 234 6.15 11.47 3.19
C SER A 234 7.43 12.12 2.62
N THR A 235 7.53 13.45 2.64
CA THR A 235 8.77 14.18 2.31
C THR A 235 9.74 14.29 3.50
N ARG A 236 9.34 13.80 4.68
CA ARG A 236 10.20 13.72 5.86
C ARG A 236 11.21 12.58 5.69
N VAL A 237 12.33 12.68 6.40
CA VAL A 237 13.28 11.58 6.52
C VAL A 237 12.62 10.47 7.33
N ASP A 238 12.54 9.28 6.74
CA ASP A 238 12.02 8.07 7.35
C ASP A 238 13.00 6.92 7.04
N GLU A 239 13.67 6.40 8.06
CA GLU A 239 14.66 5.32 7.90
C GLU A 239 13.99 3.97 7.62
N GLU A 240 12.74 3.78 8.07
CA GLU A 240 11.98 2.53 7.87
C GLU A 240 11.36 2.46 6.46
N ASN A 241 11.39 3.57 5.73
CA ASN A 241 10.79 3.71 4.41
C ASN A 241 11.77 4.38 3.44
N PRO A 242 12.84 3.66 3.02
CA PRO A 242 13.80 4.18 2.07
C PRO A 242 13.12 4.52 0.74
N GLY A 243 13.60 5.57 0.08
CA GLY A 243 13.07 6.00 -1.23
C GLY A 243 11.69 6.68 -1.18
N MET A 244 11.09 6.83 0.00
CA MET A 244 9.76 7.44 0.15
C MET A 244 9.71 8.90 -0.33
N VAL A 245 10.77 9.67 -0.06
CA VAL A 245 10.84 11.09 -0.41
C VAL A 245 10.76 11.27 -1.92
N GLU A 246 11.50 10.47 -2.69
CA GLU A 246 11.54 10.54 -4.15
C GLU A 246 10.17 10.27 -4.76
N TRP A 247 9.45 9.27 -4.25
CA TRP A 247 8.09 8.96 -4.70
C TRP A 247 7.08 10.03 -4.28
N ALA A 248 7.23 10.59 -3.07
CA ALA A 248 6.41 11.70 -2.60
C ALA A 248 6.60 12.95 -3.48
N GLU A 249 7.84 13.33 -3.77
CA GLU A 249 8.18 14.44 -4.67
C GLU A 249 7.62 14.21 -6.08
N PHE A 250 7.76 12.99 -6.61
CA PHE A 250 7.20 12.64 -7.92
C PHE A 250 5.67 12.78 -7.94
N CYS A 251 4.99 12.29 -6.90
CA CYS A 251 3.55 12.42 -6.77
C CYS A 251 3.13 13.90 -6.65
N ILE A 252 3.80 14.70 -5.80
CA ILE A 252 3.54 16.14 -5.65
C ILE A 252 3.70 16.86 -6.98
N ARG A 253 4.76 16.54 -7.74
CA ARG A 253 4.99 17.07 -9.08
C ARG A 253 3.81 16.75 -10.00
N ASN A 254 3.38 15.50 -10.05
CA ASN A 254 2.25 15.08 -10.88
C ASN A 254 0.96 15.84 -10.51
N LEU A 255 0.62 15.92 -9.22
CA LEU A 255 -0.54 16.67 -8.73
C LEU A 255 -0.49 18.13 -9.22
N CYS A 256 0.66 18.78 -9.04
CA CYS A 256 0.88 20.18 -9.40
C CYS A 256 0.88 20.41 -10.92
N CYS A 257 1.34 19.46 -11.72
CA CYS A 257 1.35 19.57 -13.18
C CYS A 257 -0.06 19.36 -13.75
N CYS A 258 -0.78 18.35 -13.29
CA CYS A 258 -2.05 17.91 -13.88
C CYS A 258 -3.26 18.76 -13.47
N THR A 259 -3.23 19.45 -12.31
CA THR A 259 -4.39 20.24 -11.84
C THR A 259 -3.98 21.60 -11.26
N SER A 260 -4.72 22.66 -11.62
CA SER A 260 -4.58 23.98 -10.98
C SER A 260 -5.10 23.98 -9.55
N GLU A 261 -6.09 23.13 -9.26
CA GLU A 261 -6.65 22.93 -7.92
C GLU A 261 -5.60 22.45 -6.92
N ALA A 262 -4.79 21.44 -7.27
CA ALA A 262 -3.69 20.99 -6.42
C ALA A 262 -2.73 22.13 -6.08
N ARG A 263 -2.30 22.88 -7.11
CA ARG A 263 -1.37 24.01 -6.93
C ARG A 263 -1.92 25.05 -5.96
N GLU A 264 -3.20 25.38 -6.10
CA GLU A 264 -3.83 26.40 -5.26
C GLU A 264 -4.08 25.88 -3.84
N LYS A 265 -4.50 24.63 -3.69
CA LYS A 265 -4.71 24.01 -2.38
C LYS A 265 -3.39 23.94 -1.62
N ILE A 266 -2.33 23.41 -2.24
CA ILE A 266 -0.99 23.32 -1.64
C ILE A 266 -0.44 24.71 -1.31
N ARG A 267 -0.58 25.70 -2.20
CA ARG A 267 -0.13 27.09 -1.94
C ARG A 267 -0.78 27.71 -0.71
N ARG A 268 -2.05 27.38 -0.43
CA ARG A 268 -2.78 27.89 0.74
C ARG A 268 -2.48 27.14 2.03
N MET A 269 -1.79 26.01 1.97
CA MET A 269 -1.42 25.27 3.18
C MET A 269 -0.33 26.02 3.95
N LEU A 270 -0.47 26.04 5.27
CA LEU A 270 0.56 26.58 6.13
C LEU A 270 1.74 25.60 6.17
N PRO A 271 2.99 26.09 6.07
CA PRO A 271 4.17 25.27 6.29
C PRO A 271 4.07 24.58 7.65
N VAL A 272 4.30 23.26 7.67
CA VAL A 272 4.35 22.51 8.93
C VAL A 272 5.66 22.85 9.63
N SER A 273 5.57 23.39 10.85
CA SER A 273 6.74 23.67 11.68
C SER A 273 7.55 22.40 11.94
N ILE A 274 8.81 22.57 12.31
CA ILE A 274 9.64 21.47 12.81
C ILE A 274 8.90 20.73 13.93
N SER A 275 8.90 19.40 13.87
CA SER A 275 8.27 18.55 14.89
C SER A 275 8.88 18.80 16.27
N GLY A 276 8.15 18.46 17.33
CA GLY A 276 8.66 18.55 18.70
C GLY A 276 9.98 17.79 18.86
N GLU A 277 10.02 16.56 18.35
CA GLU A 277 11.21 15.68 18.37
C GLU A 277 12.41 16.29 17.64
N SER A 278 12.21 16.81 16.42
CA SER A 278 13.29 17.47 15.68
C SER A 278 13.73 18.76 16.38
N ARG A 279 12.81 19.49 17.02
CA ARG A 279 13.15 20.67 17.82
C ARG A 279 13.94 20.31 19.06
N GLU A 280 13.63 19.18 19.71
CA GLU A 280 14.38 18.63 20.84
C GLU A 280 15.79 18.18 20.43
N LEU A 281 15.93 17.50 19.29
CA LEU A 281 17.23 17.13 18.71
C LEU A 281 18.10 18.36 18.39
N LEU A 282 17.47 19.48 18.01
CA LEU A 282 18.13 20.74 17.67
C LEU A 282 18.27 21.69 18.88
N ALA A 283 17.65 21.37 20.02
CA ALA A 283 17.62 22.22 21.20
C ALA A 283 19.05 22.51 21.69
N GLY A 284 19.44 23.77 21.67
CA GLY A 284 20.77 24.25 22.06
C GLY A 284 21.83 24.25 20.95
N ARG A 285 21.54 23.73 19.75
CA ARG A 285 22.46 23.74 18.59
C ARG A 285 22.05 24.73 17.50
N ALA A 286 20.75 24.93 17.30
CA ALA A 286 20.22 25.89 16.35
C ALA A 286 18.83 26.40 16.79
N ASP A 287 18.63 27.71 16.72
CA ASP A 287 17.31 28.31 16.69
C ASP A 287 16.71 28.11 15.30
N CYS A 288 15.50 27.59 15.27
CA CYS A 288 14.85 27.23 14.03
C CYS A 288 13.62 28.12 13.79
N GLN A 289 13.67 28.92 12.73
CA GLN A 289 12.57 29.80 12.35
C GLN A 289 12.13 29.49 10.92
N LEU A 290 10.82 29.55 10.66
CA LEU A 290 10.29 29.50 9.30
C LEU A 290 10.15 30.94 8.79
N THR A 291 10.63 31.21 7.58
CA THR A 291 10.34 32.48 6.91
C THR A 291 8.86 32.58 6.53
N GLN A 292 8.41 33.77 6.12
CA GLN A 292 7.06 33.95 5.60
C GLN A 292 6.79 33.11 4.35
N GLU A 293 7.82 32.72 3.60
CA GLU A 293 7.75 31.79 2.47
C GLU A 293 7.84 30.31 2.89
N GLY A 294 7.89 30.01 4.19
CA GLY A 294 7.99 28.64 4.71
C GLY A 294 9.37 28.00 4.61
N LYS A 295 10.43 28.79 4.35
CA LYS A 295 11.80 28.26 4.34
C LYS A 295 12.32 28.12 5.76
N LEU A 296 12.97 26.99 6.05
CA LEU A 296 13.64 26.79 7.33
C LEU A 296 14.94 27.61 7.37
N VAL A 297 15.05 28.47 8.38
CA VAL A 297 16.27 29.22 8.73
C VAL A 297 16.80 28.63 10.03
N LEU A 298 18.04 28.13 9.97
CA LEU A 298 18.79 27.67 11.13
C LEU A 298 19.75 28.79 11.55
N THR A 299 19.50 29.40 12.69
CA THR A 299 20.40 30.39 13.30
C THR A 299 21.14 29.74 14.46
N GLN A 300 22.45 30.01 14.62
CA GLN A 300 23.14 29.57 15.83
C GLN A 300 22.55 30.31 17.04
N PRO A 301 22.33 29.63 18.17
CA PRO A 301 21.89 30.30 19.38
C PRO A 301 22.94 31.34 19.75
N CYS A 302 22.51 32.60 19.89
CA CYS A 302 23.39 33.69 20.31
C CYS A 302 24.00 33.34 21.68
N THR A 303 25.23 32.83 21.68
CA THR A 303 26.02 32.79 22.92
C THR A 303 26.38 34.23 23.25
N THR A 304 25.53 34.90 24.03
CA THR A 304 25.95 36.06 24.79
C THR A 304 27.08 35.60 25.69
N LYS A 305 28.32 35.83 25.25
CA LYS A 305 29.49 35.78 26.13
C LYS A 305 29.26 36.84 27.20
N THR A 306 28.74 36.44 28.34
CA THR A 306 28.82 37.19 29.58
C THR A 306 30.30 37.44 29.85
N LYS A 307 30.71 38.71 29.70
CA LYS A 307 31.96 39.21 30.26
C LYS A 307 31.82 39.37 31.76
#